data_AF-A0A0R2FQK8-F1
#
_entry.id   AF-A0A0R2FQK8-F1
#
_cell.length_a   1.000
_cell.length_b   1.000
_cell.length_c   1.000
_cell.angle_alpha   90.00
_cell.angle_beta   90.00
_cell.angle_gamma   90.00
#
_symmetry.space_group_name_H-M   'P 1'
#
loop_
_entity.id
_entity.type
_entity.pdbx_description
1 polymer ?
#
loop_
_entity_poly.entity_id
_entity_poly.type
_entity_poly.pdbx_seq_one_letter_code
_entity_poly.pdbx_strand_id
1 'polypeptide(L)'
;MGFGALISGLVLAAKQHFVRHTPITRRTKYLGVIGLAVFLLAASVPTEPASPSESDRTKAQEASSLAAQKRKAAAEKRAKEQARLASINKKERQYTEATLPFKNKRQLKLGSLDDQNRATYAHIQLQEKHKPHSKRDKEITYNPAGWHNYKFYYGDGTQKA
;
A
#
# COMPACT_ATOMS: atom_id res chain seq x y z
N MET A 1 13.58 -56.22 26.93
CA MET A 1 14.99 -55.81 27.05
C MET A 1 15.50 -55.59 25.63
N GLY A 2 16.01 -54.47 25.14
CA GLY A 2 16.16 -53.09 25.57
C GLY A 2 16.73 -52.39 24.32
N PHE A 3 16.12 -51.29 23.87
CA PHE A 3 16.56 -50.52 22.70
C PHE A 3 17.84 -49.74 23.01
N GLY A 4 18.71 -49.55 22.01
CA GLY A 4 19.89 -48.70 22.13
C GLY A 4 20.53 -48.35 20.79
N ALA A 5 19.86 -47.52 19.98
CA ALA A 5 20.44 -46.88 18.80
C ALA A 5 21.17 -45.59 19.23
N LEU A 6 22.48 -45.53 18.98
CA LEU A 6 23.31 -44.33 19.13
C LEU A 6 23.47 -43.68 17.76
N ILE A 7 22.80 -42.54 17.53
CA ILE A 7 23.11 -41.64 16.42
C ILE A 7 23.50 -40.29 17.04
N SER A 8 24.80 -40.04 17.09
CA SER A 8 25.40 -38.78 17.52
C SER A 8 25.12 -37.68 16.50
N GLY A 9 24.85 -36.49 17.04
CA GLY A 9 24.32 -35.34 16.32
C GLY A 9 25.32 -34.64 15.39
N LEU A 10 24.76 -34.11 14.31
CA LEU A 10 25.37 -33.15 13.40
C LEU A 10 24.84 -31.76 13.77
N VAL A 11 25.66 -30.92 14.38
CA VAL A 11 25.35 -29.50 14.65
C VAL A 11 25.86 -28.69 13.46
N LEU A 12 24.95 -28.20 12.63
CA LEU A 12 25.25 -27.26 11.55
C LEU A 12 24.89 -25.85 12.02
N ALA A 13 25.90 -25.06 12.38
CA ALA A 13 25.74 -23.66 12.76
C ALA A 13 25.52 -22.78 11.51
N ALA A 14 24.33 -22.17 11.41
CA ALA A 14 24.00 -21.24 10.34
C ALA A 14 24.43 -19.80 10.69
N LYS A 15 25.14 -19.19 9.74
CA LYS A 15 25.63 -17.80 9.70
C LYS A 15 24.51 -16.77 9.94
N GLN A 16 24.73 -15.87 10.89
CA GLN A 16 23.98 -14.62 11.01
C GLN A 16 24.54 -13.58 10.03
N HIS A 17 23.73 -13.12 9.08
CA HIS A 17 24.05 -12.00 8.20
C HIS A 17 23.68 -10.68 8.88
N PHE A 18 24.70 -9.90 9.22
CA PHE A 18 24.61 -8.55 9.78
C PHE A 18 24.34 -7.53 8.66
N VAL A 19 23.16 -6.92 8.66
CA VAL A 19 22.77 -5.86 7.71
C VAL A 19 23.13 -4.50 8.31
N ARG A 20 23.99 -3.75 7.61
CA ARG A 20 24.36 -2.37 7.97
C ARG A 20 23.30 -1.39 7.47
N HIS A 21 22.75 -0.56 8.36
CA HIS A 21 21.94 0.59 7.97
C HIS A 21 22.81 1.85 7.88
N THR A 22 22.76 2.55 6.74
CA THR A 22 23.34 3.90 6.58
C THR A 22 22.26 4.96 6.84
N PRO A 23 22.54 6.04 7.58
CA PRO A 23 21.59 7.15 7.72
C PRO A 23 21.67 8.11 6.53
N ILE A 24 20.52 8.39 5.92
CA ILE A 24 20.36 9.42 4.87
C ILE A 24 20.10 10.77 5.54
N THR A 25 21.07 11.68 5.41
CA THR A 25 21.01 13.07 5.88
C THR A 25 20.22 13.94 4.88
N ARG A 26 19.10 14.55 5.30
CA ARG A 26 18.39 15.55 4.49
C ARG A 26 18.83 16.97 4.87
N ARG A 27 19.54 17.65 3.96
CA ARG A 27 19.81 19.10 4.07
C ARG A 27 18.64 19.89 3.47
N THR A 28 17.89 20.59 4.32
CA THR A 28 16.91 21.61 3.91
C THR A 28 17.64 22.90 3.50
N LYS A 29 17.38 23.37 2.28
CA LYS A 29 17.84 24.68 1.80
C LYS A 29 16.70 25.70 1.98
N TYR A 30 16.90 26.68 2.85
CA TYR A 30 16.21 27.96 2.77
C TYR A 30 17.22 28.98 2.25
N LEU A 31 16.92 29.65 1.14
CA LEU A 31 17.35 31.02 0.86
C LEU A 31 16.60 31.48 -0.39
N GLY A 32 15.77 32.50 -0.25
CA GLY A 32 14.95 33.02 -1.33
C GLY A 32 14.14 34.22 -0.87
N VAL A 33 14.81 35.22 -0.31
CA VAL A 33 14.27 36.57 -0.15
C VAL A 33 15.37 37.53 -0.56
N ILE A 34 15.10 38.36 -1.56
CA ILE A 34 15.55 39.76 -1.76
C ILE A 34 15.40 40.06 -3.26
N GLY A 35 14.56 41.03 -3.59
CA GLY A 35 14.36 41.51 -4.94
C GLY A 35 13.14 42.43 -5.06
N LEU A 36 13.09 43.50 -4.24
CA LEU A 36 12.18 44.62 -4.41
C LEU A 36 13.01 45.90 -4.45
N ALA A 37 12.67 46.79 -5.39
CA ALA A 37 13.28 48.10 -5.70
C ALA A 37 14.59 47.97 -6.49
N VAL A 38 14.81 48.64 -7.63
CA VAL A 38 14.46 50.02 -8.03
C VAL A 38 14.42 50.06 -9.56
N PHE A 39 13.37 50.60 -10.17
CA PHE A 39 13.50 51.19 -11.51
C PHE A 39 12.50 52.33 -11.67
N LEU A 40 12.98 53.54 -11.42
CA LEU A 40 12.36 54.76 -11.92
C LEU A 40 13.43 55.62 -12.59
N LEU A 41 13.03 56.14 -13.75
CA LEU A 41 13.52 57.32 -14.45
C LEU A 41 14.58 57.11 -15.55
N ALA A 42 14.12 57.02 -16.79
CA ALA A 42 14.67 57.78 -17.91
C ALA A 42 13.61 57.95 -19.01
N ALA A 43 13.48 59.18 -19.49
CA ALA A 43 12.40 59.67 -20.32
C ALA A 43 12.59 59.43 -21.83
N SER A 44 11.47 59.59 -22.55
CA SER A 44 11.34 60.16 -23.91
C SER A 44 11.92 59.39 -25.11
N VAL A 45 11.07 58.53 -25.71
CA VAL A 45 10.83 58.45 -27.17
C VAL A 45 9.35 58.04 -27.36
N PRO A 46 8.52 58.79 -28.10
CA PRO A 46 7.18 58.32 -28.45
C PRO A 46 7.30 57.39 -29.66
N THR A 47 7.66 56.13 -29.41
CA THR A 47 7.35 55.05 -30.36
C THR A 47 5.94 54.60 -30.01
N GLU A 48 4.99 54.94 -30.88
CA GLU A 48 3.64 54.41 -30.90
C GLU A 48 3.69 52.87 -30.78
N PRO A 49 3.28 52.27 -29.64
CA PRO A 49 3.12 50.84 -29.59
C PRO A 49 1.74 50.54 -30.17
N ALA A 50 1.72 49.88 -31.34
CA ALA A 50 0.52 49.27 -31.88
C ALA A 50 -0.23 48.56 -30.75
N SER A 51 -1.42 49.07 -30.43
CA SER A 51 -2.29 48.51 -29.41
C SER A 51 -2.59 47.06 -29.78
N PRO A 52 -2.25 46.06 -28.93
CA PRO A 52 -2.69 44.70 -29.15
C PRO A 52 -4.22 44.71 -29.25
N SER A 53 -4.75 44.18 -30.35
CA SER A 53 -6.18 44.15 -30.62
C SER A 53 -6.92 43.53 -29.42
N GLU A 54 -8.11 44.06 -29.11
CA GLU A 54 -8.95 43.61 -27.99
C GLU A 54 -9.28 42.09 -28.10
N SER A 55 -9.22 41.55 -29.31
CA SER A 55 -9.38 40.13 -29.63
C SER A 55 -8.21 39.23 -29.19
N ASP A 56 -6.98 39.76 -29.12
CA ASP A 56 -5.80 39.01 -28.72
C ASP A 56 -5.66 38.96 -27.19
N ARG A 57 -6.08 40.03 -26.51
CA ARG A 57 -6.11 40.10 -25.03
C ARG A 57 -7.14 39.14 -24.44
N THR A 58 -8.32 39.05 -25.06
CA THR A 58 -9.41 38.16 -24.63
C THR A 58 -9.06 36.69 -24.84
N LYS A 59 -8.48 36.32 -25.99
CA LYS A 59 -7.99 34.95 -26.25
C LYS A 59 -6.87 34.53 -25.30
N ALA A 60 -5.93 35.42 -24.99
CA ALA A 60 -4.86 35.14 -24.03
C ALA A 60 -5.40 34.97 -22.59
N GLN A 61 -6.37 35.79 -22.18
CA GLN A 61 -7.04 35.68 -20.88
C GLN A 61 -7.86 34.39 -20.77
N GLU A 62 -8.62 34.02 -21.80
CA GLU A 62 -9.44 32.81 -21.83
C GLU A 62 -8.56 31.54 -21.79
N ALA A 63 -7.49 31.49 -22.59
CA ALA A 63 -6.52 30.40 -22.56
C ALA A 63 -5.81 30.27 -21.20
N SER A 64 -5.48 31.40 -20.54
CA SER A 64 -4.86 31.40 -19.21
C SER A 64 -5.83 30.89 -18.13
N SER A 65 -7.12 31.22 -18.25
CA SER A 65 -8.17 30.79 -17.33
C SER A 65 -8.48 29.29 -17.45
N LEU A 66 -8.47 28.76 -18.67
CA LEU A 66 -8.67 27.34 -18.95
C LEU A 66 -7.47 26.51 -18.48
N ALA A 67 -6.26 27.02 -18.64
CA ALA A 67 -5.04 26.41 -18.12
C ALA A 67 -5.02 26.40 -16.58
N ALA A 68 -5.48 27.47 -15.94
CA ALA A 68 -5.63 27.54 -14.49
C ALA A 68 -6.70 26.54 -13.97
N GLN A 69 -7.83 26.41 -14.65
CA GLN A 69 -8.87 25.42 -14.31
C GLN A 69 -8.37 23.98 -14.48
N LYS A 70 -7.66 23.67 -15.58
CA LYS A 70 -7.05 22.34 -15.78
C LYS A 70 -6.01 22.00 -14.71
N ARG A 71 -5.20 22.98 -14.28
CA ARG A 71 -4.23 22.81 -13.18
C ARG A 71 -4.91 22.58 -11.83
N LYS A 72 -5.99 23.31 -11.53
CA LYS A 72 -6.80 23.10 -10.30
C LYS A 72 -7.44 21.72 -10.28
N ALA A 73 -8.05 21.29 -11.38
CA ALA A 73 -8.66 19.95 -11.48
C ALA A 73 -7.61 18.82 -11.37
N ALA A 74 -6.41 18.99 -11.94
CA ALA A 74 -5.31 18.04 -11.80
C ALA A 74 -4.76 18.00 -10.35
N ALA A 75 -4.70 19.15 -9.68
CA ALA A 75 -4.29 19.25 -8.29
C ALA A 75 -5.30 18.57 -7.35
N GLU A 76 -6.61 18.75 -7.57
CA GLU A 76 -7.65 18.06 -6.80
C GLU A 76 -7.63 16.54 -7.01
N LYS A 77 -7.41 16.07 -8.25
CA LYS A 77 -7.25 14.63 -8.52
C LYS A 77 -6.04 14.04 -7.80
N ARG A 78 -4.90 14.75 -7.81
CA ARG A 78 -3.70 14.33 -7.05
C ARG A 78 -3.94 14.37 -5.54
N ALA A 79 -4.63 15.38 -5.02
CA ALA A 79 -4.96 15.50 -3.61
C ALA A 79 -5.90 14.36 -3.14
N LYS A 80 -6.91 14.02 -3.95
CA LYS A 80 -7.81 12.87 -3.68
C LYS A 80 -7.06 11.54 -3.72
N GLU A 81 -6.16 11.35 -4.68
CA GLU A 81 -5.35 10.13 -4.75
C GLU A 81 -4.37 10.02 -3.58
N GLN A 82 -3.71 11.12 -3.19
CA GLN A 82 -2.84 11.15 -2.02
C GLN A 82 -3.63 10.89 -0.72
N ALA A 83 -4.83 11.45 -0.58
CA ALA A 83 -5.71 11.18 0.56
C ALA A 83 -6.17 9.72 0.58
N ARG A 84 -6.49 9.13 -0.59
CA ARG A 84 -6.82 7.72 -0.74
C ARG A 84 -5.65 6.84 -0.32
N LEU A 85 -4.45 7.08 -0.83
CA LEU A 85 -3.23 6.32 -0.47
C LEU A 85 -2.87 6.46 1.02
N ALA A 86 -3.01 7.66 1.58
CA ALA A 86 -2.80 7.90 3.02
C ALA A 86 -3.84 7.15 3.87
N SER A 87 -5.09 7.08 3.42
CA SER A 87 -6.14 6.32 4.11
C SER A 87 -5.88 4.80 4.08
N ILE A 88 -5.37 4.28 2.96
CA ILE A 88 -4.98 2.87 2.80
C ILE A 88 -3.83 2.54 3.77
N ASN A 89 -2.77 3.36 3.78
CA ASN A 89 -1.61 3.17 4.67
C ASN A 89 -2.00 3.30 6.16
N LYS A 90 -2.98 4.15 6.50
CA LYS A 90 -3.50 4.27 7.88
C LYS A 90 -4.31 3.03 8.30
N LYS A 91 -5.09 2.43 7.39
CA LYS A 91 -5.90 1.23 7.65
C LYS A 91 -5.01 0.00 7.91
N GLU A 92 -3.87 -0.12 7.22
CA GLU A 92 -2.86 -1.17 7.48
C GLU A 92 -2.23 -1.03 8.88
N ARG A 93 -1.94 0.19 9.34
CA ARG A 93 -1.32 0.42 10.66
C ARG A 93 -2.23 0.21 11.86
N GLN A 94 -3.53 0.02 11.65
CA GLN A 94 -4.48 -0.20 12.75
C GLN A 94 -4.49 -1.65 13.24
N TYR A 95 -3.82 -2.55 12.52
CA TYR A 95 -3.58 -3.91 12.96
C TYR A 95 -2.24 -3.97 13.68
N THR A 96 -2.29 -3.90 15.00
CA THR A 96 -1.13 -4.29 15.79
C THR A 96 -0.98 -5.81 15.62
N GLU A 97 0.03 -6.23 14.85
CA GLU A 97 0.60 -7.59 14.77
C GLU A 97 1.17 -8.05 16.14
N ALA A 98 0.53 -7.66 17.22
CA ALA A 98 0.96 -7.92 18.58
C ALA A 98 0.46 -9.31 18.97
N THR A 99 1.39 -10.14 19.42
CA THR A 99 1.09 -11.43 20.03
C THR A 99 0.04 -11.25 21.12
N LEU A 100 -1.06 -12.01 21.04
CA LEU A 100 -2.11 -11.95 22.04
C LEU A 100 -1.55 -12.32 23.42
N PRO A 101 -1.92 -11.59 24.48
CA PRO A 101 -1.49 -11.95 25.82
C PRO A 101 -2.02 -13.33 26.19
N PHE A 102 -1.14 -14.15 26.75
CA PHE A 102 -1.44 -15.54 27.08
C PHE A 102 -2.45 -15.61 28.24
N LYS A 103 -3.71 -15.99 27.94
CA LYS A 103 -4.78 -16.10 28.97
C LYS A 103 -5.12 -17.54 29.38
N ASN A 104 -4.23 -18.51 29.16
CA ASN A 104 -4.43 -19.92 29.54
C ASN A 104 -5.72 -20.60 29.01
N LYS A 105 -6.35 -20.04 27.97
CA LYS A 105 -7.60 -20.53 27.37
C LYS A 105 -7.53 -20.41 25.85
N ARG A 106 -8.38 -21.15 25.14
CA ARG A 106 -8.52 -21.03 23.69
C ARG A 106 -8.89 -19.60 23.33
N GLN A 107 -8.11 -18.97 22.46
CA GLN A 107 -8.44 -17.65 21.90
C GLN A 107 -8.45 -17.75 20.39
N LEU A 108 -9.46 -17.13 19.77
CA LEU A 108 -9.52 -16.90 18.33
C LEU A 108 -10.03 -15.48 18.15
N LYS A 109 -9.26 -14.64 17.46
CA LYS A 109 -9.69 -13.31 17.02
C LYS A 109 -9.62 -13.27 15.51
N LEU A 110 -10.75 -12.99 14.88
CA LEU A 110 -10.87 -12.85 13.44
C LEU A 110 -10.96 -11.37 13.10
N GLY A 111 -10.30 -10.97 12.03
CA GLY A 111 -10.45 -9.65 11.45
C GLY A 111 -11.78 -9.48 10.73
N SER A 112 -12.18 -8.22 10.54
CA SER A 112 -13.29 -7.89 9.65
C SER A 112 -12.96 -8.33 8.23
N LEU A 113 -13.96 -8.82 7.49
CA LEU A 113 -13.79 -9.11 6.07
C LEU A 113 -13.52 -7.81 5.31
N ASP A 114 -12.79 -7.93 4.21
CA ASP A 114 -12.64 -6.81 3.28
C ASP A 114 -13.89 -6.62 2.40
N ASP A 115 -13.88 -5.59 1.55
CA ASP A 115 -15.02 -5.24 0.69
C ASP A 115 -15.40 -6.34 -0.32
N GLN A 116 -14.54 -7.36 -0.48
CA GLN A 116 -14.74 -8.52 -1.35
C GLN A 116 -15.06 -9.79 -0.55
N ASN A 117 -15.44 -9.65 0.73
CA ASN A 117 -15.72 -10.73 1.67
C ASN A 117 -14.55 -11.70 1.87
N ARG A 118 -13.30 -11.25 1.71
CA ARG A 118 -12.11 -12.07 1.98
C ARG A 118 -11.65 -11.90 3.41
N ALA A 119 -11.05 -12.96 3.95
CA ALA A 119 -10.41 -12.93 5.25
C ALA A 119 -9.19 -11.98 5.22
N THR A 120 -9.06 -11.14 6.26
CA THR A 120 -7.97 -10.16 6.37
C THR A 120 -6.86 -10.65 7.29
N TYR A 121 -7.18 -10.91 8.56
CA TYR A 121 -6.23 -11.43 9.54
C TYR A 121 -6.93 -12.35 10.55
N ALA A 122 -6.15 -13.21 11.20
CA ALA A 122 -6.62 -14.07 12.28
C ALA A 122 -5.50 -14.28 13.30
N HIS A 123 -5.85 -14.29 14.59
CA HIS A 123 -4.96 -14.64 15.68
C HIS A 123 -5.57 -15.79 16.47
N ILE A 124 -4.79 -16.82 16.73
CA ILE A 124 -5.21 -17.97 17.51
C ILE A 124 -4.21 -18.27 18.61
N GLN A 125 -4.72 -18.70 19.75
CA GLN A 125 -3.91 -19.20 20.86
C GLN A 125 -4.46 -20.55 21.30
N LEU A 126 -3.63 -21.59 21.18
CA LEU A 126 -3.98 -22.97 21.46
C LEU A 126 -3.14 -23.54 22.61
N GLN A 127 -3.59 -24.68 23.10
CA GLN A 127 -2.91 -25.55 24.07
C GLN A 127 -3.08 -26.98 23.54
N GLU A 128 -2.26 -27.90 24.02
CA GLU A 128 -2.31 -29.30 23.57
C GLU A 128 -3.72 -29.91 23.72
N LYS A 129 -4.42 -29.58 24.81
CA LYS A 129 -5.80 -30.03 25.05
C LYS A 129 -6.83 -29.58 24.00
N HIS A 130 -6.51 -28.54 23.23
CA HIS A 130 -7.39 -28.02 22.17
C HIS A 130 -7.17 -28.71 20.82
N LYS A 131 -6.25 -29.68 20.75
CA LYS A 131 -6.00 -30.46 19.54
C LYS A 131 -7.28 -31.18 19.10
N PRO A 132 -7.63 -31.15 17.80
CA PRO A 132 -8.75 -31.93 17.29
C PRO A 132 -8.43 -33.43 17.35
N HIS A 133 -9.38 -34.22 17.83
CA HIS A 133 -9.27 -35.68 17.92
C HIS A 133 -10.13 -36.41 16.87
N SER A 134 -11.16 -35.74 16.35
CA SER A 134 -12.02 -36.27 15.30
C SER A 134 -11.40 -36.06 13.92
N LYS A 135 -11.72 -36.96 12.98
CA LYS A 135 -11.41 -36.75 11.56
C LYS A 135 -12.25 -35.60 11.01
N ARG A 136 -11.70 -34.89 10.03
CA ARG A 136 -12.44 -33.87 9.26
C ARG A 136 -13.56 -34.56 8.47
N ASP A 137 -14.67 -33.86 8.29
CA ASP A 137 -15.75 -34.28 7.41
C ASP A 137 -15.25 -34.50 5.98
N LYS A 138 -15.88 -35.45 5.27
CA LYS A 138 -15.48 -35.83 3.91
C LYS A 138 -15.73 -34.71 2.89
N GLU A 139 -16.77 -33.92 3.12
CA GLU A 139 -17.20 -32.88 2.19
C GLU A 139 -17.20 -31.51 2.86
N ILE A 140 -16.91 -30.49 2.07
CA ILE A 140 -16.98 -29.08 2.47
C ILE A 140 -18.27 -28.51 1.89
N THR A 141 -19.11 -27.90 2.72
CA THR A 141 -20.38 -27.31 2.30
C THR A 141 -20.29 -25.81 1.98
N TYR A 142 -19.15 -25.18 2.27
CA TYR A 142 -18.94 -23.75 2.14
C TYR A 142 -18.00 -23.41 0.97
N ASN A 143 -18.42 -22.46 0.13
CA ASN A 143 -17.62 -21.93 -0.97
C ASN A 143 -17.14 -20.51 -0.61
N PRO A 144 -15.82 -20.28 -0.44
CA PRO A 144 -15.30 -18.96 -0.13
C PRO A 144 -15.38 -18.01 -1.34
N ALA A 145 -15.12 -16.72 -1.10
CA ALA A 145 -15.07 -15.71 -2.15
C ALA A 145 -14.07 -16.09 -3.26
N GLY A 146 -14.50 -16.02 -4.52
CA GLY A 146 -13.67 -16.35 -5.69
C GLY A 146 -13.49 -17.85 -5.96
N TRP A 147 -14.23 -18.72 -5.26
CA TRP A 147 -14.13 -20.17 -5.45
C TRP A 147 -14.68 -20.62 -6.81
N HIS A 148 -13.82 -21.21 -7.64
CA HIS A 148 -14.17 -21.87 -8.89
C HIS A 148 -13.49 -23.23 -8.96
N ASN A 149 -14.27 -24.30 -9.19
CA ASN A 149 -13.77 -25.65 -9.36
C ASN A 149 -13.88 -26.07 -10.83
N TYR A 150 -12.81 -26.63 -11.37
CA TYR A 150 -12.78 -27.21 -12.71
C TYR A 150 -12.47 -28.70 -12.62
N LYS A 151 -13.16 -29.51 -13.43
CA LYS A 151 -12.83 -30.93 -13.57
C LYS A 151 -11.61 -31.02 -14.50
N PHE A 152 -10.49 -31.47 -13.96
CA PHE A 152 -9.29 -31.72 -14.76
C PHE A 152 -9.43 -33.07 -15.47
N TYR A 153 -9.17 -33.05 -16.77
CA TYR A 153 -9.05 -34.24 -17.59
C TYR A 153 -7.60 -34.40 -18.04
N TYR A 154 -7.09 -35.62 -18.12
CA TYR A 154 -5.74 -35.92 -18.60
C TYR A 154 -5.76 -37.01 -19.67
N GLY A 155 -4.64 -37.17 -20.38
CA GLY A 155 -4.56 -38.04 -21.55
C GLY A 155 -5.23 -37.41 -22.77
N ASP A 156 -6.10 -38.15 -23.42
CA ASP A 156 -6.92 -37.74 -24.57
C ASP A 156 -8.18 -36.93 -24.18
N GLY A 157 -8.32 -36.57 -22.90
CA GLY A 157 -9.48 -35.84 -22.38
C GLY A 157 -10.63 -36.73 -21.91
N THR A 158 -10.49 -38.06 -21.95
CA THR A 158 -11.53 -38.99 -21.51
C THR A 158 -11.47 -39.33 -20.02
N GLN A 159 -10.30 -39.17 -19.39
CA GLN A 159 -10.08 -39.56 -17.98
C GLN A 159 -10.08 -38.33 -17.07
N LYS A 160 -10.84 -38.41 -15.96
CA LYS A 160 -10.89 -37.37 -14.91
C LYS A 160 -9.90 -37.69 -13.79
N ALA A 161 -9.26 -36.65 -13.26
CA ALA A 161 -8.45 -36.70 -12.02
C ALA A 161 -9.28 -36.72 -10.75
#